data_AF-A0A7L0JNH7-F1
#
_entry.id   AF-A0A7L0JNH7-F1
#
_cell.length_a   1.000
_cell.length_b   1.000
_cell.length_c   1.000
_cell.angle_alpha   90.00
_cell.angle_beta   90.00
_cell.angle_gamma   90.00
#
_symmetry.space_group_name_H-M   'P 1'
#
loop_
_entity.id
_entity.type
_entity.pdbx_description
1 polymer ?
#
loop_
_entity_poly.entity_id
_entity_poly.type
_entity_poly.pdbx_seq_one_letter_code
_entity_poly.pdbx_strand_id
1 'polypeptide(L)'
;KVDNSSLTGESEPQSRSCDFTHENPLETKNIAFYSTTCVEGTATGIVINTGDRTIIGRIASLASGVGNEKTPIAIEIEHFV
;
A
#
# COMPACT_ATOMS: atom_id res chain seq x y z
N LYS A 1 -14.15 11.32 2.93
CA LYS A 1 -13.41 10.26 3.64
C LYS A 1 -12.93 9.22 2.65
N VAL A 2 -11.85 8.52 2.94
CA VAL A 2 -11.24 7.48 2.09
C VAL A 2 -11.10 6.17 2.84
N ASP A 3 -11.18 5.06 2.11
CA ASP A 3 -10.92 3.72 2.60
C ASP A 3 -9.46 3.34 2.32
N ASN A 4 -8.68 3.15 3.39
CA ASN A 4 -7.27 2.79 3.35
C ASN A 4 -7.03 1.28 3.59
N SER A 5 -8.07 0.45 3.61
CA SER A 5 -7.98 -1.00 3.87
C SER A 5 -6.97 -1.72 2.98
N SER A 6 -6.86 -1.31 1.72
CA SER A 6 -5.87 -1.88 0.77
C SER A 6 -4.42 -1.61 1.17
N LEU A 7 -4.15 -0.62 2.03
CA LEU A 7 -2.80 -0.25 2.46
C LEU A 7 -2.52 -0.63 3.92
N THR A 8 -3.50 -0.47 4.81
CA THR A 8 -3.32 -0.68 6.26
C THR A 8 -4.02 -1.91 6.79
N GLY A 9 -4.93 -2.52 6.02
CA GLY A 9 -5.79 -3.61 6.48
C GLY A 9 -7.01 -3.16 7.30
N GLU A 10 -7.12 -1.85 7.61
CA GLU A 10 -8.19 -1.30 8.43
C GLU A 10 -9.35 -0.77 7.57
N SER A 11 -10.57 -1.23 7.85
CA SER A 11 -11.77 -0.85 7.07
C SER A 11 -12.43 0.46 7.54
N GLU A 12 -11.93 1.10 8.59
CA GLU A 12 -12.52 2.33 9.11
C GLU A 12 -12.21 3.52 8.17
N PRO A 13 -13.24 4.21 7.62
CA PRO A 13 -13.03 5.33 6.70
C PRO A 13 -12.29 6.50 7.35
N GLN A 14 -11.19 6.93 6.73
CA GLN A 14 -10.34 8.00 7.23
C GLN A 14 -10.69 9.35 6.59
N SER A 15 -10.76 10.40 7.41
CA SER A 15 -10.99 11.77 6.90
C SER A 15 -9.74 12.32 6.21
N ARG A 16 -9.94 13.20 5.22
CA ARG A 16 -8.87 13.89 4.49
C ARG A 16 -9.08 15.41 4.61
N SER A 17 -8.00 16.18 4.69
CA SER A 17 -7.97 17.65 4.82
C SER A 17 -6.78 18.23 4.07
N CYS A 18 -6.76 19.53 3.77
CA CYS A 18 -5.58 20.16 3.16
C CYS A 18 -4.44 20.38 4.15
N ASP A 19 -4.74 20.38 5.45
CA ASP A 19 -3.78 20.63 6.52
C ASP A 19 -2.85 19.45 6.75
N PHE A 20 -1.58 19.76 7.02
CA PHE A 20 -0.61 18.79 7.51
C PHE A 20 -0.95 18.43 8.96
N THR A 21 -1.17 17.14 9.23
CA THR A 21 -1.62 16.69 10.55
C THR A 21 -0.65 15.73 11.23
N HIS A 22 0.33 15.18 10.50
CA HIS A 22 1.25 14.20 11.06
C HIS A 22 2.54 14.08 10.22
N GLU A 23 3.68 13.84 10.87
CA GLU A 23 4.99 13.64 10.20
C GLU A 23 5.01 12.36 9.35
N ASN A 24 4.35 11.30 9.80
CA ASN A 24 4.20 10.08 9.01
C ASN A 24 3.24 10.32 7.83
N PRO A 25 3.69 10.20 6.57
CA PRO A 25 2.85 10.38 5.39
C PRO A 25 1.62 9.46 5.38
N LEU A 26 1.72 8.25 5.97
CA LEU A 26 0.62 7.29 6.03
C LEU A 26 -0.52 7.75 6.94
N GLU A 27 -0.22 8.57 7.94
CA GLU A 27 -1.17 9.01 8.96
C GLU A 27 -1.67 10.43 8.71
N THR A 28 -0.93 11.26 7.96
CA THR A 28 -1.39 12.62 7.65
C THR A 28 -2.65 12.61 6.77
N LYS A 29 -3.53 13.58 7.02
CA LYS A 29 -4.83 13.70 6.35
C LYS A 29 -4.75 14.42 4.99
N ASN A 30 -3.62 15.04 4.65
CA ASN A 30 -3.43 15.76 3.39
C ASN A 30 -2.80 14.94 2.27
N ILE A 31 -2.70 13.62 2.44
CA ILE A 31 -2.26 12.70 1.39
C ILE A 31 -3.37 11.70 1.12
N ALA A 32 -3.60 11.39 -0.16
CA ALA A 32 -4.43 10.27 -0.60
C ALA A 32 -3.55 9.29 -1.38
N PHE A 33 -3.83 8.00 -1.24
CA PHE A 33 -2.98 6.94 -1.80
C PHE A 33 -3.63 6.28 -3.01
N TYR A 34 -2.80 5.85 -3.95
CA TYR A 34 -3.25 4.95 -5.01
C TYR A 34 -3.76 3.63 -4.40
N SER A 35 -4.79 3.04 -5.02
CA SER A 35 -5.54 1.88 -4.51
C SER A 35 -6.44 2.14 -3.28
N THR A 36 -6.70 3.40 -2.93
CA THR A 36 -7.70 3.77 -1.90
C THR A 36 -8.96 4.34 -2.56
N THR A 37 -10.12 4.09 -1.96
CA THR A 37 -11.42 4.49 -2.54
C THR A 37 -12.01 5.66 -1.76
N CYS A 38 -12.54 6.65 -2.46
CA CYS A 38 -13.31 7.72 -1.82
C CYS A 38 -14.69 7.19 -1.40
N VAL A 39 -14.93 7.11 -0.09
CA VAL A 39 -16.20 6.62 0.47
C VAL A 39 -17.28 7.70 0.39
N GLU A 40 -16.91 8.95 0.69
CA GLU A 40 -17.84 10.09 0.67
C GLU A 40 -17.10 11.42 0.51
N GLY A 41 -17.82 12.42 -0.01
CA GLY A 41 -17.30 13.76 -0.24
C GLY A 41 -16.58 13.91 -1.57
N THR A 42 -15.97 15.08 -1.77
CA THR A 42 -15.15 15.39 -2.95
C THR A 42 -13.87 16.07 -2.50
N ALA A 43 -12.80 15.86 -3.26
CA ALA A 43 -11.50 16.46 -2.99
C ALA A 43 -10.78 16.76 -4.31
N THR A 44 -9.85 17.70 -4.28
CA THR A 44 -8.92 17.99 -5.37
C THR A 44 -7.52 17.98 -4.78
N GLY A 45 -6.56 17.45 -5.52
CA GLY A 45 -5.18 17.36 -5.06
C GLY A 45 -4.20 17.31 -6.23
N ILE A 46 -2.93 17.51 -5.91
CA ILE A 46 -1.84 17.45 -6.88
C ILE A 46 -1.23 16.06 -6.83
N VAL A 47 -1.02 15.45 -8.00
CA VAL A 47 -0.36 14.13 -8.09
C VAL A 47 1.12 14.28 -7.75
N ILE A 48 1.55 13.65 -6.66
CA ILE A 48 2.96 13.66 -6.21
C ILE A 48 3.74 12.41 -6.63
N ASN A 49 3.06 11.28 -6.86
CA ASN A 49 3.67 10.00 -7.26
C ASN A 49 2.77 9.24 -8.25
N THR A 50 3.39 8.49 -9.17
CA THR A 50 2.72 7.68 -10.20
C THR A 50 3.39 6.32 -10.40
N GLY A 51 2.61 5.31 -10.80
CA GLY A 51 3.09 3.95 -11.09
C GLY A 51 3.82 3.31 -9.91
N ASP A 52 4.97 2.69 -10.17
CA ASP A 52 5.80 1.99 -9.19
C ASP A 52 6.36 2.92 -8.10
N ARG A 53 6.32 4.24 -8.30
CA ARG A 53 6.74 5.23 -7.28
C ARG A 53 5.67 5.50 -6.23
N THR A 54 4.43 5.04 -6.45
CA THR A 54 3.38 5.07 -5.42
C THR A 54 3.72 4.10 -4.29
N ILE A 55 3.15 4.31 -3.10
CA ILE A 55 3.40 3.41 -1.95
C ILE A 55 3.03 1.97 -2.30
N ILE A 56 1.85 1.75 -2.89
CA ILE A 56 1.41 0.41 -3.30
C ILE A 56 2.25 -0.15 -4.46
N GLY A 57 2.70 0.69 -5.39
CA GLY A 57 3.61 0.26 -6.48
C GLY A 57 4.95 -0.24 -5.95
N ARG A 58 5.50 0.42 -4.92
CA ARG A 58 6.70 -0.05 -4.22
C ARG A 58 6.46 -1.36 -3.48
N ILE A 59 5.32 -1.50 -2.80
CA ILE A 59 4.94 -2.76 -2.11
C ILE A 59 4.82 -3.90 -3.12
N ALA A 60 4.13 -3.68 -4.24
CA ALA A 60 4.00 -4.68 -5.31
C ALA A 60 5.36 -5.08 -5.89
N SER A 61 6.23 -4.10 -6.15
CA SER A 61 7.59 -4.36 -6.65
C SER A 61 8.42 -5.19 -5.68
N LEU A 62 8.33 -4.89 -4.37
CA LEU A 62 9.00 -5.67 -3.32
C LEU A 62 8.46 -7.09 -3.26
N ALA A 63 7.14 -7.27 -3.29
CA ALA A 63 6.50 -8.58 -3.24
C ALA A 63 6.87 -9.45 -4.45
N SER A 64 6.92 -8.87 -5.66
CA SER A 64 7.34 -9.59 -6.86
C SER A 64 8.84 -9.90 -6.91
N GLY A 65 9.66 -9.14 -6.17
CA GLY A 65 11.11 -9.33 -6.11
C GLY A 65 11.58 -10.39 -5.10
N VAL A 66 10.69 -10.93 -4.26
CA VAL A 66 11.02 -12.02 -3.34
C VAL A 66 11.24 -13.29 -4.16
N GLY A 67 12.46 -13.83 -4.11
CA GLY A 67 12.82 -15.04 -4.84
C GLY A 67 11.99 -16.24 -4.39
N ASN A 68 11.69 -17.15 -5.33
CA ASN A 68 11.13 -18.45 -5.00
C ASN A 68 12.21 -19.30 -4.34
N GLU A 69 12.32 -19.20 -3.02
CA GLU A 69 13.11 -20.13 -2.24
C GLU A 69 12.45 -21.51 -2.28
N LYS A 70 13.29 -22.56 -2.38
CA LYS A 70 12.79 -23.92 -2.29
C LYS A 70 12.16 -24.13 -0.92
N THR A 71 10.96 -24.68 -0.91
CA THR A 71 10.33 -25.08 0.35
C THR A 71 11.15 -26.18 1.02
N PRO A 72 11.12 -26.31 2.36
CA PRO A 72 11.85 -27.38 3.05
C PRO A 72 11.54 -28.77 2.48
N ILE A 73 10.29 -29.03 2.09
CA ILE A 73 9.91 -30.31 1.47
C ILE A 73 10.49 -30.52 0.07
N ALA A 74 10.66 -29.46 -0.73
CA ALA A 74 11.30 -29.56 -2.04
C ALA A 74 12.79 -29.90 -1.90
N ILE A 75 13.45 -29.38 -0.86
CA ILE A 75 14.86 -29.70 -0.54
C ILE A 75 14.98 -31.18 -0.14
N GLU A 76 14.09 -31.70 0.70
CA GLU A 76 14.11 -33.12 1.12
C GLU A 76 13.82 -34.08 -0.03
N ILE A 77 12.92 -33.74 -0.96
CA ILE A 77 12.64 -34.57 -2.15
C ILE A 77 13.90 -34.66 -3.05
N GLU A 78 14.61 -33.55 -3.25
CA GLU A 78 15.86 -33.56 -4.03
C GLU A 78 17.01 -34.29 -3.34
N HIS A 79 17.03 -34.34 -2.01
CA HIS A 79 18.00 -35.16 -1.26
C HIS A 79 17.71 -36.65 -1.46
N PHE A 80 16.43 -37.03 -1.48
CA PHE A 80 16.01 -38.42 -1.52
C PHE A 80 16.20 -39.11 -2.89
N VAL A 81 16.14 -38.36 -4.00
CA VAL A 81 16.28 -38.85 -5.38
C VAL A 81 17.76 -38.86 -5.81
#